data_AF-A0A497TCE6-F1
#
_entry.id   AF-A0A497TCE6-F1
#
_cell.length_a   1.000
_cell.length_b   1.000
_cell.length_c   1.000
_cell.angle_alpha   90.00
_cell.angle_beta   90.00
_cell.angle_gamma   90.00
#
_symmetry.space_group_name_H-M   'P 1'
#
loop_
_entity.id
_entity.type
_entity.pdbx_description
1 polymer ?
#
loop_
_entity_poly.entity_id
_entity_poly.type
_entity_poly.pdbx_seq_one_letter_code
_entity_poly.pdbx_strand_id
1 'polypeptide(L)'
;SRMLGREKKGALILGGGISKHHVIWWSQFSGGLDAAVYITTAVEWDGSLSGARTREAVSWGKISPKARHLTVEGDATVLLPILLAPFLNRKGK
;
A
#
# COMPACT_ATOMS: atom_id res chain seq x y z
N SER A 1 -18.35 -11.43 -20.12
CA SER A 1 -17.80 -10.07 -20.21
C SER A 1 -16.47 -9.99 -19.45
N ARG A 2 -15.37 -10.32 -20.12
CA ARG A 2 -13.98 -10.06 -19.66
C ARG A 2 -13.35 -9.25 -20.79
N MET A 3 -13.59 -7.95 -20.79
CA MET A 3 -13.09 -7.03 -21.81
C MET A 3 -12.40 -5.86 -21.10
N LEU A 4 -11.20 -5.55 -21.57
CA LEU A 4 -10.14 -4.72 -20.99
C LEU A 4 -9.36 -5.41 -19.87
N GLY A 5 -8.12 -5.80 -20.17
CA GLY A 5 -7.14 -6.25 -19.20
C GLY A 5 -6.93 -5.16 -18.15
N ARG A 6 -7.57 -5.32 -17.00
CA ARG A 6 -7.39 -4.42 -15.87
C ARG A 6 -6.01 -4.72 -15.30
N GLU A 7 -5.03 -3.86 -15.59
CA GLU A 7 -3.71 -3.97 -14.98
C GLU A 7 -3.88 -3.99 -13.46
N LYS A 8 -3.30 -5.00 -12.79
CA LYS A 8 -3.38 -5.11 -11.34
C LYS A 8 -2.60 -3.96 -10.72
N LYS A 9 -3.28 -3.10 -9.96
CA LYS A 9 -2.63 -1.93 -9.35
C LYS A 9 -2.16 -2.27 -7.94
N GLY A 10 -0.85 -2.30 -7.76
CA GLY A 10 -0.18 -2.44 -6.47
C GLY A 10 0.42 -1.13 -6.01
N ALA A 11 0.39 -0.85 -4.71
CA ALA A 11 1.15 0.27 -4.12
C ALA A 11 2.02 -0.21 -2.96
N LEU A 12 3.29 0.18 -2.96
CA LEU A 12 4.19 0.12 -1.81
C LEU A 12 4.33 1.55 -1.28
N ILE A 13 3.80 1.79 -0.08
CA ILE A 13 3.80 3.11 0.56
C ILE A 13 4.77 3.07 1.72
N LEU A 14 5.78 3.94 1.68
CA LEU A 14 6.77 4.11 2.73
C LEU A 14 6.48 5.42 3.46
N GLY A 15 6.21 5.34 4.75
CA GLY A 15 5.74 6.43 5.60
C GLY A 15 4.25 6.73 5.48
N GLY A 16 3.88 7.96 5.85
CA GLY A 16 2.52 8.49 5.85
C GLY A 16 2.41 9.82 5.11
N GLY A 17 1.45 10.67 5.51
CA GLY A 17 1.29 12.01 4.97
C GLY A 17 0.73 12.08 3.54
N ILE A 18 0.99 13.20 2.85
CA ILE A 18 0.34 13.55 1.58
C ILE A 18 0.61 12.54 0.47
N SER A 19 1.81 11.95 0.43
CA SER A 19 2.19 10.94 -0.55
C SER A 19 1.31 9.70 -0.46
N LYS A 20 1.00 9.25 0.78
CA LYS A 20 0.06 8.16 1.02
C LYS A 20 -1.33 8.53 0.50
N HIS A 21 -1.85 9.69 0.89
CA HIS A 21 -3.19 10.14 0.52
C HIS A 21 -3.36 10.33 -0.97
N HIS A 22 -2.36 10.86 -1.65
CA HIS A 22 -2.41 11.10 -3.09
C HIS A 22 -2.53 9.81 -3.89
N VAL A 23 -1.70 8.80 -3.57
CA VAL A 23 -1.70 7.50 -4.27
C VAL A 23 -3.03 6.76 -4.09
N ILE A 24 -3.54 6.70 -2.86
CA ILE A 24 -4.78 5.97 -2.55
C ILE A 24 -6.01 6.70 -3.10
N TRP A 25 -5.99 8.02 -3.15
CA TRP A 25 -7.06 8.84 -3.71
C TRP A 25 -7.13 8.70 -5.23
N TRP A 26 -5.99 8.77 -5.92
CA TRP A 26 -5.97 8.56 -7.37
C TRP A 26 -6.43 7.15 -7.76
N SER A 27 -6.03 6.13 -6.99
CA SER A 27 -6.46 4.75 -7.23
C SER A 27 -7.96 4.54 -7.04
N GLN A 28 -8.61 5.33 -6.17
CA GLN A 28 -10.05 5.26 -5.92
C GLN A 28 -10.86 5.50 -7.21
N PHE A 29 -10.47 6.47 -8.05
CA PHE A 29 -11.11 6.75 -9.34
C PHE A 29 -10.98 5.60 -10.34
N SER A 30 -9.98 4.74 -10.16
CA SER A 30 -9.76 3.55 -11.00
C SER A 30 -10.32 2.27 -10.34
N GLY A 31 -11.21 2.42 -9.35
CA GLY A 31 -11.86 1.33 -8.61
C GLY A 31 -10.97 0.61 -7.61
N GLY A 32 -10.01 1.33 -7.02
CA GLY A 32 -9.20 0.91 -5.88
C GLY A 32 -7.92 0.14 -6.24
N LEU A 33 -7.03 0.01 -5.26
CA LEU A 33 -5.82 -0.82 -5.33
C LEU A 33 -6.18 -2.31 -5.18
N ASP A 34 -5.50 -3.18 -5.93
CA ASP A 34 -5.60 -4.64 -5.84
C ASP A 34 -4.58 -5.23 -4.85
N ALA A 35 -3.50 -4.50 -4.58
CA ALA A 35 -2.56 -4.80 -3.52
C ALA A 35 -1.99 -3.52 -2.88
N ALA A 36 -1.76 -3.53 -1.57
CA ALA A 36 -1.23 -2.37 -0.86
C ALA A 36 -0.33 -2.80 0.31
N VAL A 37 0.93 -2.37 0.32
CA VAL A 37 1.84 -2.59 1.46
C VAL A 37 2.21 -1.23 2.03
N TYR A 38 1.87 -0.99 3.29
CA TYR A 38 2.24 0.24 3.98
C TYR A 38 3.36 -0.08 4.96
N ILE A 39 4.44 0.68 4.93
CA ILE A 39 5.50 0.65 5.94
C ILE A 39 5.46 2.00 6.63
N THR A 40 5.12 2.06 7.90
CA THR A 40 5.00 3.35 8.59
C THR A 40 5.53 3.26 10.02
N THR A 41 6.16 4.33 10.48
CA THR A 41 6.52 4.51 11.89
C THR A 41 5.41 5.18 12.70
N ALA A 42 4.36 5.68 12.03
CA ALA A 42 3.22 6.33 12.67
C ALA A 42 2.31 5.28 13.33
N VAL A 43 2.00 5.49 14.61
CA VAL A 43 1.19 4.60 15.44
C VAL A 43 -0.31 4.93 15.28
N GLU A 44 -1.18 3.91 15.20
CA GLU A 44 -2.63 4.09 14.98
C GLU A 44 -3.33 4.94 16.06
N TRP A 45 -2.77 5.03 17.26
CA TRP A 45 -3.32 5.79 18.39
C TRP A 45 -3.19 7.31 18.26
N ASP A 46 -2.37 7.81 17.34
CA ASP A 46 -2.18 9.24 17.13
C ASP A 46 -3.37 9.91 16.41
N GLY A 47 -4.34 9.12 15.92
CA GLY A 47 -5.49 9.61 15.15
C GLY A 47 -5.10 10.33 13.87
N SER A 48 -3.82 10.29 13.50
CA SER A 48 -3.27 10.98 12.36
C SER A 48 -3.71 10.25 11.11
N LEU A 49 -4.08 11.04 10.10
CA LEU A 49 -4.25 10.58 8.73
C LEU A 49 -3.02 9.76 8.25
N SER A 50 -1.84 9.97 8.85
CA SER A 50 -0.61 9.21 8.63
C SER A 50 -0.59 7.80 9.25
N GLY A 51 -1.26 7.56 10.37
CA GLY A 51 -1.37 6.26 11.06
C GLY A 51 -2.53 5.38 10.57
N ALA A 52 -3.45 5.95 9.77
CA ALA A 52 -4.60 5.23 9.20
C ALA A 52 -4.20 3.90 8.54
N ARG A 53 -4.65 2.78 9.14
CA ARG A 53 -4.32 1.42 8.70
C ARG A 53 -4.97 1.10 7.36
N THR A 54 -4.40 0.14 6.63
CA THR A 54 -4.97 -0.33 5.35
C THR A 54 -6.44 -0.74 5.44
N ARG A 55 -6.91 -1.19 6.62
CA ARG A 55 -8.33 -1.51 6.90
C ARG A 55 -9.27 -0.32 6.70
N GLU A 56 -8.85 0.89 7.07
CA GLU A 56 -9.67 2.09 6.92
C GLU A 56 -9.74 2.46 5.44
N ALA A 57 -8.63 2.35 4.71
CA ALA A 57 -8.62 2.60 3.28
C ALA A 57 -9.56 1.64 2.49
N VAL A 58 -9.86 0.44 3.01
CA VAL A 58 -10.88 -0.47 2.45
C VAL A 58 -12.30 0.06 2.70
N SER A 59 -12.61 0.57 3.90
CA SER A 59 -13.97 1.08 4.19
C SER A 59 -14.33 2.29 3.34
N TRP A 60 -13.33 3.10 2.97
CA TRP A 60 -13.49 4.23 2.06
C TRP A 60 -13.44 3.84 0.57
N GLY A 61 -13.27 2.56 0.22
CA GLY A 61 -13.17 2.11 -1.17
C GLY A 61 -11.90 2.55 -1.91
N LYS A 62 -10.88 3.00 -1.18
CA LYS A 62 -9.56 3.39 -1.74
C LYS A 62 -8.72 2.14 -2.06
N ILE A 63 -8.92 1.09 -1.27
CA ILE A 63 -8.40 -0.25 -1.51
C ILE A 63 -9.59 -1.17 -1.81
N SER A 64 -9.45 -2.06 -2.79
CA SER A 64 -10.50 -3.03 -3.10
C SER A 64 -10.73 -3.97 -1.90
N PRO A 65 -11.98 -4.35 -1.56
CA PRO A 65 -12.26 -5.31 -0.48
C PRO A 65 -11.61 -6.68 -0.68
N LYS A 66 -11.29 -7.03 -1.94
CA LYS A 66 -10.59 -8.27 -2.30
C LYS A 66 -9.07 -8.09 -2.43
N ALA A 67 -8.55 -6.91 -2.12
CA ALA A 67 -7.14 -6.60 -2.26
C ALA A 67 -6.30 -7.31 -1.21
N ARG A 68 -5.07 -7.67 -1.58
CA ARG A 68 -4.07 -8.14 -0.60
C ARG A 68 -3.39 -6.92 0.00
N HIS A 69 -3.67 -6.63 1.27
CA HIS A 69 -3.10 -5.46 1.94
C HIS A 69 -2.39 -5.84 3.25
N LEU A 70 -1.32 -5.12 3.56
CA LEU A 70 -0.54 -5.29 4.78
C LEU A 70 -0.07 -3.92 5.29
N THR A 71 -0.08 -3.73 6.59
CA THR A 71 0.56 -2.59 7.25
C THR A 71 1.67 -3.13 8.15
N VAL A 72 2.89 -2.67 7.93
CA VAL A 72 4.08 -3.03 8.70
C VAL A 72 4.50 -1.79 9.47
N GLU A 73 4.53 -1.92 10.79
CA GLU A 73 4.96 -0.86 11.70
C GLU A 73 6.48 -0.95 11.86
N GLY A 74 7.20 0.11 11.50
CA GLY A 74 8.67 0.15 11.59
C GLY A 74 9.32 1.09 10.58
N ASP A 75 10.64 1.27 10.73
CA ASP A 75 11.41 2.17 9.89
C ASP A 75 11.62 1.59 8.48
N ALA A 76 11.31 2.39 7.47
CA ALA A 76 11.46 2.02 6.07
C ALA A 76 12.92 1.69 5.70
N THR A 77 13.90 2.34 6.32
CA THR A 77 15.33 2.12 6.05
C THR A 77 15.80 0.73 6.45
N VAL A 78 15.19 0.14 7.48
CA VAL A 78 15.50 -1.23 7.95
C VAL A 78 14.66 -2.26 7.21
N LEU A 79 13.36 -1.98 7.04
CA LEU A 79 12.42 -2.94 6.48
C LEU A 79 12.52 -3.09 4.97
N LEU A 80 12.83 -2.00 4.25
CA LEU A 80 12.89 -2.03 2.78
C LEU A 80 13.99 -2.98 2.27
N PRO A 81 15.24 -2.95 2.78
CA PRO A 81 16.26 -3.93 2.38
C PRO A 81 15.86 -5.38 2.65
N ILE A 82 15.23 -5.67 3.79
CA ILE A 82 14.78 -7.03 4.14
C ILE A 82 13.69 -7.52 3.18
N LEU A 83 12.72 -6.65 2.87
CA LEU A 83 11.66 -6.96 1.92
C LEU A 83 12.18 -7.13 0.51
N LEU A 84 13.15 -6.33 0.09
CA LEU A 84 13.71 -6.36 -1.25
C LEU A 84 14.79 -7.44 -1.44
N ALA A 85 15.49 -7.88 -0.40
CA ALA A 85 16.56 -8.88 -0.46
C ALA A 85 16.22 -10.12 -1.31
N PRO A 86 15.06 -10.80 -1.14
CA PRO A 86 14.70 -11.96 -1.96
C PRO A 86 14.42 -11.60 -3.43
N PHE A 87 14.07 -10.35 -3.73
CA PHE A 87 13.80 -9.88 -5.10
C PHE A 87 15.07 -9.37 -5.79
N LEU A 88 16.00 -8.76 -5.04
CA LEU A 88 17.28 -8.28 -5.56
C LEU A 88 18.21 -9.45 -5.94
N ASN A 89 18.22 -10.52 -5.14
CA ASN A 89 18.96 -11.75 -5.45
C ASN A 89 18.33 -12.54 -6.62
N ARG A 90 17.17 -12.12 -7.14
CA ARG A 90 16.51 -12.73 -8.30
C ARG A 90 16.88 -12.05 -9.62
N LYS A 91 17.88 -11.15 -9.66
CA LYS A 91 18.44 -10.66 -10.93
C LYS A 91 19.24 -11.77 -11.62
N GLY A 92 18.58 -12.49 -12.53
CA GLY A 92 19.25 -13.37 -13.49
C GLY A 92 18.52 -14.68 -13.82
N LYS A 93 17.30 -14.60 -14.35
CA LYS A 93 16.78 -15.54 -15.35
C LYS A 93 15.83 -14.79 -16.28
#